data_AF-A0A6A4DN07-F1
#
_entry.id   AF-A0A6A4DN07-F1
#
_cell.length_a   1.000
_cell.length_b   1.000
_cell.length_c   1.000
_cell.angle_alpha   90.00
_cell.angle_beta   90.00
_cell.angle_gamma   90.00
#
_symmetry.space_group_name_H-M   'P 1'
#
loop_
_entity.id
_entity.type
_entity.pdbx_description
1 polymer ?
#
loop_
_entity_poly.entity_id
_entity_poly.type
_entity_poly.pdbx_seq_one_letter_code
_entity_poly.pdbx_strand_id
1 'polypeptide(L)'
;MMVKVVPTALALLCLQLAWLALGKEVFKGKATMYGLKSAIGGSCSARMVPYGLNASLFVAMNYDQYYESSSCSRCLSITGESGTVTAFVADLCYECGYGNLDLNTALWYAVVGGDPRISDISWYFTPCPDEQEKFCWKEGSNAQWFALQVPNSRDGIKAMEINGVEGEVIGVTSFYQVSPSDAIDLENVKVKITSNEGITSKVTLKPSDYNNCPMTDDSTAGTTTTTVITDTTGATTHLTAWQAYRRRRVHFF
;
A
#
# COMPACT_ATOMS: atom_id res chain seq x y z
N MET A 1 -4.75 -52.99 -57.37
CA MET A 1 -5.60 -53.37 -56.22
C MET A 1 -4.68 -53.98 -55.18
N MET A 2 -4.45 -53.49 -53.97
CA MET A 2 -5.21 -52.59 -53.09
C MET A 2 -4.22 -51.66 -52.38
N VAL A 3 -4.51 -50.36 -52.34
CA VAL A 3 -3.80 -49.37 -51.53
C VAL A 3 -4.34 -49.48 -50.10
N LYS A 4 -3.50 -49.85 -49.13
CA LYS A 4 -3.84 -49.77 -47.70
C LYS A 4 -3.40 -48.43 -47.15
N VAL A 5 -4.36 -47.52 -47.00
CA VAL A 5 -4.23 -46.26 -46.27
C VAL A 5 -4.27 -46.60 -44.77
N VAL A 6 -3.22 -46.26 -44.04
CA VAL A 6 -3.21 -46.30 -42.56
C VAL A 6 -3.45 -44.87 -42.08
N PRO A 7 -4.45 -44.63 -41.21
CA PRO A 7 -4.82 -43.29 -40.81
C PRO A 7 -3.82 -42.74 -39.79
N THR A 8 -3.32 -41.54 -40.07
CA THR A 8 -2.57 -40.69 -39.14
C THR A 8 -3.46 -40.33 -37.95
N ALA A 9 -3.15 -40.88 -36.78
CA ALA A 9 -3.75 -40.48 -35.52
C ALA A 9 -3.22 -39.09 -35.11
N LEU A 10 -4.07 -38.06 -35.23
CA LEU A 10 -3.83 -36.77 -34.58
C LEU A 10 -3.95 -36.96 -33.06
N ALA A 11 -2.82 -36.93 -32.36
CA ALA A 11 -2.80 -36.74 -30.91
C ALA A 11 -3.12 -35.25 -30.62
N LEU A 12 -4.37 -34.97 -30.28
CA LEU A 12 -4.76 -33.70 -29.67
C LEU A 12 -4.20 -33.66 -28.24
N LEU A 13 -3.03 -33.04 -28.07
CA LEU A 13 -2.56 -32.58 -26.77
C LEU A 13 -3.47 -31.42 -26.34
N CYS A 14 -4.51 -31.73 -25.55
CA CYS A 14 -5.24 -30.71 -24.80
C CYS A 14 -4.27 -30.10 -23.77
N LEU A 15 -3.67 -28.96 -24.08
CA LEU A 15 -3.11 -28.07 -23.07
C LEU A 15 -4.28 -27.60 -22.20
N GLN A 16 -4.53 -28.29 -21.10
CA GLN A 16 -5.36 -27.75 -20.02
C GLN A 16 -4.57 -26.61 -19.37
N LEU A 17 -4.75 -25.40 -19.90
CA LEU A 17 -4.43 -24.17 -19.17
C LEU A 17 -5.42 -24.09 -18.01
N ALA A 18 -5.08 -24.72 -16.89
CA ALA A 18 -5.73 -24.44 -15.62
C ALA A 18 -5.37 -22.99 -15.26
N TRP A 19 -6.27 -22.05 -15.57
CA TRP A 19 -6.26 -20.75 -14.94
C TRP A 19 -6.51 -20.96 -13.45
N LEU A 20 -5.42 -21.04 -12.67
CA LEU A 20 -5.48 -20.80 -11.25
C LEU A 20 -5.86 -19.32 -11.09
N ALA A 21 -7.16 -19.06 -10.94
CA ALA A 21 -7.61 -17.83 -10.31
C ALA A 21 -7.05 -17.87 -8.88
N LEU A 22 -5.93 -17.20 -8.62
CA LEU A 22 -5.49 -16.95 -7.25
C LEU A 22 -6.61 -16.15 -6.58
N GLY A 23 -7.43 -16.83 -5.79
CA GLY A 23 -8.39 -16.18 -4.92
C GLY A 23 -7.63 -15.28 -3.95
N LYS A 24 -8.17 -14.09 -3.68
CA LYS A 24 -7.64 -13.24 -2.61
C LYS A 24 -7.70 -14.03 -1.30
N GLU A 25 -6.60 -14.10 -0.57
CA GLU A 25 -6.59 -14.70 0.76
C GLU A 25 -7.46 -13.85 1.68
N VAL A 26 -8.49 -14.48 2.28
CA VAL A 26 -9.40 -13.83 3.22
C VAL A 26 -9.09 -14.32 4.62
N PHE A 27 -8.74 -13.38 5.48
CA PHE A 27 -8.50 -13.62 6.89
C PHE A 27 -9.81 -13.51 7.66
N LYS A 28 -9.95 -14.37 8.68
CA LYS A 28 -11.01 -14.28 9.68
C LYS A 28 -10.37 -14.01 11.02
N GLY A 29 -10.92 -13.08 11.78
CA GLY A 29 -10.40 -12.75 13.10
C GLY A 29 -11.37 -11.89 13.87
N LYS A 30 -10.84 -11.22 14.89
CA LYS A 30 -11.59 -10.37 15.80
C LYS A 30 -11.12 -8.92 15.69
N ALA A 31 -12.06 -7.99 15.76
CA ALA A 31 -11.81 -6.58 15.90
C ALA A 31 -11.93 -6.16 17.37
N THR A 32 -10.99 -5.34 17.82
CA THR A 32 -11.12 -4.47 18.99
C THR A 32 -11.12 -3.00 18.54
N MET A 33 -11.18 -2.07 19.48
CA MET A 33 -11.05 -0.65 19.20
C MET A 33 -9.98 -0.01 20.08
N TYR A 34 -9.14 0.83 19.49
CA TYR A 34 -8.17 1.68 20.19
C TYR A 34 -8.37 3.17 19.96
N GLY A 35 -7.74 3.96 20.84
CA GLY A 35 -7.97 5.39 20.96
C GLY A 35 -7.09 6.29 20.09
N LEU A 36 -6.24 5.75 19.22
CA LEU A 36 -5.40 6.59 18.37
C LEU A 36 -6.27 7.38 17.39
N LYS A 37 -6.09 8.71 17.39
CA LYS A 37 -6.94 9.64 16.62
C LYS A 37 -6.37 10.01 15.26
N SER A 38 -5.07 9.76 15.04
CA SER A 38 -4.36 10.11 13.81
C SER A 38 -3.55 8.92 13.33
N ALA A 39 -3.63 8.63 12.04
CA ALA A 39 -2.78 7.64 11.39
C ALA A 39 -1.35 8.13 11.12
N ILE A 40 -1.14 9.46 11.16
CA ILE A 40 0.20 10.05 10.96
C ILE A 40 1.05 9.75 12.19
N GLY A 41 2.23 9.19 11.96
CA GLY A 41 3.00 8.54 13.00
C GLY A 41 2.58 7.09 13.15
N GLY A 42 2.09 6.72 14.34
CA GLY A 42 1.93 5.32 14.74
C GLY A 42 3.25 4.55 14.68
N SER A 43 3.20 3.24 14.85
CA SER A 43 4.37 2.37 14.67
C SER A 43 4.95 2.49 13.27
N CYS A 44 4.10 2.69 12.24
CA CYS A 44 4.56 2.88 10.86
C CYS A 44 5.37 4.17 10.65
N SER A 45 5.31 5.15 11.56
CA SER A 45 5.84 6.50 11.36
C SER A 45 5.35 7.13 10.04
N ALA A 46 4.11 6.88 9.67
CA ALA A 46 3.53 7.31 8.39
C ALA A 46 3.55 8.84 8.30
N ARG A 47 4.10 9.39 7.22
CA ARG A 47 4.12 10.84 6.99
C ARG A 47 2.89 11.38 6.31
N MET A 48 2.17 10.51 5.62
CA MET A 48 0.92 10.86 4.99
C MET A 48 0.00 9.65 4.95
N VAL A 49 -1.28 9.94 4.73
CA VAL A 49 -2.30 8.94 4.45
C VAL A 49 -2.20 8.56 2.97
N PRO A 50 -2.32 7.27 2.60
CA PRO A 50 -2.44 6.87 1.21
C PRO A 50 -3.56 7.64 0.50
N TYR A 51 -3.30 8.11 -0.71
CA TYR A 51 -4.24 8.93 -1.45
C TYR A 51 -5.52 8.16 -1.79
N GLY A 52 -6.63 8.89 -1.84
CA GLY A 52 -7.96 8.32 -2.06
C GLY A 52 -8.56 7.58 -0.87
N LEU A 53 -7.89 7.58 0.30
CA LEU A 53 -8.45 7.05 1.55
C LEU A 53 -8.90 8.16 2.50
N ASN A 54 -9.83 7.80 3.39
CA ASN A 54 -10.21 8.64 4.51
C ASN A 54 -9.15 8.51 5.62
N ALA A 55 -8.52 9.62 6.00
CA ALA A 55 -7.49 9.70 7.03
C ALA A 55 -7.92 9.18 8.41
N SER A 56 -9.23 9.14 8.67
CA SER A 56 -9.81 8.63 9.91
C SER A 56 -10.08 7.13 9.87
N LEU A 57 -9.76 6.39 8.81
CA LEU A 57 -10.07 4.96 8.69
C LEU A 57 -8.79 4.13 8.62
N PHE A 58 -8.29 3.70 9.78
CA PHE A 58 -7.04 2.97 9.90
C PHE A 58 -7.06 1.92 11.01
N VAL A 59 -6.12 0.99 10.94
CA VAL A 59 -5.97 -0.12 11.90
C VAL A 59 -4.56 -0.17 12.50
N ALA A 60 -4.48 -0.72 13.72
CA ALA A 60 -3.28 -1.40 14.18
C ALA A 60 -3.35 -2.88 13.77
N MET A 61 -2.31 -3.37 13.10
CA MET A 61 -2.23 -4.75 12.59
C MET A 61 -1.52 -5.63 13.62
N ASN A 62 -1.91 -6.90 13.71
CA ASN A 62 -1.19 -7.88 14.53
C ASN A 62 0.26 -8.07 14.07
N TYR A 63 1.13 -8.47 14.99
CA TYR A 63 2.58 -8.58 14.75
C TYR A 63 2.93 -9.48 13.55
N ASP A 64 2.35 -10.68 13.46
CA ASP A 64 2.68 -11.63 12.40
C ASP A 64 2.36 -11.09 11.00
N GLN A 65 1.21 -10.42 10.85
CA GLN A 65 0.75 -9.88 9.56
C GLN A 65 1.20 -8.43 9.33
N TYR A 66 1.87 -7.81 10.30
CA TYR A 66 2.59 -6.56 10.12
C TYR A 66 3.81 -6.73 9.21
N TYR A 67 4.36 -7.95 9.18
CA TYR A 67 5.46 -8.39 8.29
C TYR A 67 6.65 -7.42 8.28
N GLU A 68 7.22 -7.15 9.46
CA GLU A 68 8.37 -6.22 9.59
C GLU A 68 8.10 -4.88 8.89
N SER A 69 6.90 -4.34 9.10
CA SER A 69 6.43 -3.07 8.54
C SER A 69 6.11 -3.09 7.03
N SER A 70 6.25 -4.22 6.34
CA SER A 70 5.87 -4.32 4.92
C SER A 70 4.37 -4.12 4.70
N SER A 71 3.56 -4.29 5.77
CA SER A 71 2.14 -4.02 5.75
C SER A 71 1.76 -2.55 5.97
N CYS A 72 2.68 -1.70 6.41
CA CYS A 72 2.40 -0.27 6.57
C CYS A 72 1.89 0.37 5.27
N SER A 73 0.90 1.26 5.41
CA SER A 73 0.21 1.92 4.29
C SER A 73 -0.54 0.98 3.33
N ARG A 74 -0.51 -0.34 3.51
CA ARG A 74 -1.32 -1.25 2.69
C ARG A 74 -2.79 -1.07 2.99
N CYS A 75 -3.60 -1.14 1.94
CA CYS A 75 -5.04 -1.06 2.06
C CYS A 75 -5.66 -2.43 2.39
N LEU A 76 -6.70 -2.39 3.23
CA LEU A 76 -7.49 -3.54 3.64
C LEU A 76 -8.94 -3.29 3.23
N SER A 77 -9.63 -4.32 2.77
CA SER A 77 -11.09 -4.35 2.75
C SER A 77 -11.56 -5.16 3.94
N ILE A 78 -12.28 -4.54 4.86
CA ILE A 78 -12.68 -5.12 6.14
C ILE A 78 -14.19 -5.18 6.19
N THR A 79 -14.73 -6.36 6.45
CA THR A 79 -16.15 -6.63 6.60
C THR A 79 -16.46 -7.00 8.05
N GLY A 80 -17.42 -6.28 8.64
CA GLY A 80 -18.03 -6.58 9.92
C GLY A 80 -19.55 -6.49 9.85
N GLU A 81 -20.21 -6.53 11.00
CA GLU A 81 -21.67 -6.56 11.10
C GLU A 81 -22.37 -5.35 10.45
N SER A 82 -21.74 -4.16 10.51
CA SER A 82 -22.32 -2.92 9.97
C SER A 82 -22.01 -2.69 8.50
N GLY A 83 -21.01 -3.36 7.93
CA GLY A 83 -20.69 -3.23 6.52
C GLY A 83 -19.25 -3.57 6.16
N THR A 84 -18.88 -3.21 4.92
CA THR A 84 -17.53 -3.37 4.39
C THR A 84 -16.90 -2.02 4.11
N VAL A 85 -15.70 -1.79 4.62
CA VAL A 85 -14.99 -0.51 4.55
C VAL A 85 -13.55 -0.75 4.08
N THR A 86 -13.04 0.15 3.24
CA THR A 86 -11.61 0.19 2.92
C THR A 86 -10.89 1.07 3.93
N ALA A 87 -9.84 0.53 4.53
CA ALA A 87 -8.96 1.20 5.50
C ALA A 87 -7.50 0.91 5.16
N PHE A 88 -6.57 1.40 5.97
CA PHE A 88 -5.14 1.13 5.81
C PHE A 88 -4.45 0.82 7.14
N VAL A 89 -3.30 0.16 7.06
CA VAL A 89 -2.46 -0.14 8.22
C VAL A 89 -1.63 1.09 8.59
N ALA A 90 -1.82 1.60 9.81
CA ALA A 90 -1.09 2.75 10.33
C ALA A 90 -0.25 2.41 11.58
N ASP A 91 -0.58 1.32 12.27
CA ASP A 91 0.03 0.99 13.56
C ASP A 91 0.21 -0.52 13.76
N LEU A 92 0.84 -0.89 14.86
CA LEU A 92 1.14 -2.25 15.28
C LEU A 92 0.46 -2.57 16.61
N CYS A 93 -0.23 -3.70 16.66
CA CYS A 93 -0.83 -4.28 17.87
C CYS A 93 -0.06 -5.56 18.22
N TYR A 94 0.80 -5.51 19.25
CA TYR A 94 1.65 -6.64 19.62
C TYR A 94 0.87 -7.79 20.24
N GLU A 95 -0.20 -7.47 20.95
CA GLU A 95 -1.07 -8.40 21.67
C GLU A 95 -2.16 -9.01 20.79
N CYS A 96 -2.38 -8.46 19.59
CA CYS A 96 -3.37 -8.99 18.66
C CYS A 96 -2.88 -10.32 18.07
N GLY A 97 -3.72 -11.35 18.14
CA GLY A 97 -3.47 -12.62 17.47
C GLY A 97 -3.62 -12.52 15.94
N TYR A 98 -3.11 -13.53 15.23
CA TYR A 98 -3.24 -13.64 13.77
C TYR A 98 -4.69 -13.48 13.32
N GLY A 99 -4.91 -12.65 12.29
CA GLY A 99 -6.23 -12.31 11.75
C GLY A 99 -6.97 -11.20 12.51
N ASN A 100 -6.55 -10.86 13.74
CA ASN A 100 -7.17 -9.79 14.51
C ASN A 100 -6.64 -8.41 14.08
N LEU A 101 -7.51 -7.40 14.17
CA LEU A 101 -7.21 -5.99 13.89
C LEU A 101 -7.69 -5.12 15.05
N ASP A 102 -6.92 -4.11 15.43
CA ASP A 102 -7.39 -3.08 16.34
C ASP A 102 -7.84 -1.85 15.53
N LEU A 103 -9.14 -1.57 15.54
CA LEU A 103 -9.72 -0.53 14.68
C LEU A 103 -9.68 0.81 15.40
N ASN A 104 -9.33 1.88 14.69
CA ASN A 104 -9.54 3.21 15.28
C ASN A 104 -11.05 3.49 15.44
N THR A 105 -11.41 4.44 16.30
CA THR A 105 -12.82 4.70 16.67
C THR A 105 -13.75 4.92 15.46
N ALA A 106 -13.33 5.69 14.46
CA ALA A 106 -14.18 5.94 13.29
C ALA A 106 -14.38 4.69 12.42
N LEU A 107 -13.35 3.87 12.26
CA LEU A 107 -13.45 2.61 11.53
C LEU A 107 -14.29 1.57 12.29
N TRP A 108 -14.18 1.52 13.61
CA TRP A 108 -15.04 0.66 14.46
C TRP A 108 -16.52 0.94 14.19
N TYR A 109 -16.94 2.20 14.22
CA TYR A 109 -18.35 2.54 13.97
C TYR A 109 -18.79 2.22 12.54
N ALA A 110 -17.89 2.32 11.56
CA ALA A 110 -18.21 2.05 10.16
C ALA A 110 -18.28 0.54 9.83
N VAL A 111 -17.49 -0.30 10.51
CA VAL A 111 -17.38 -1.74 10.22
C VAL A 111 -18.22 -2.58 11.18
N VAL A 112 -18.20 -2.25 12.47
CA VAL A 112 -18.84 -3.05 13.54
C VAL A 112 -20.06 -2.33 14.08
N GLY A 113 -19.93 -1.05 14.45
CA GLY A 113 -21.00 -0.27 15.06
C GLY A 113 -21.23 -0.59 16.55
N GLY A 114 -21.99 0.29 17.21
CA GLY A 114 -22.32 0.16 18.64
C GLY A 114 -21.13 0.36 19.57
N ASP A 115 -21.34 0.02 20.84
CA ASP A 115 -20.32 0.18 21.89
C ASP A 115 -19.11 -0.75 21.65
N PRO A 116 -17.88 -0.29 21.98
CA PRO A 116 -16.67 -1.09 21.82
C PRO A 116 -16.75 -2.43 22.54
N ARG A 117 -16.48 -3.49 21.79
CA ARG A 117 -16.44 -4.88 22.28
C ARG A 117 -15.38 -5.66 21.49
N ILE A 118 -15.41 -6.98 21.60
CA ILE A 118 -14.70 -7.86 20.68
C ILE A 118 -15.72 -8.39 19.68
N SER A 119 -15.51 -8.15 18.38
CA SER A 119 -16.44 -8.54 17.31
C SER A 119 -15.75 -9.34 16.23
N ASP A 120 -16.45 -10.30 15.64
CA ASP A 120 -15.89 -11.05 14.51
C ASP A 120 -15.87 -10.19 13.24
N ILE A 121 -14.77 -10.30 12.48
CA ILE A 121 -14.56 -9.62 11.20
C ILE A 121 -13.92 -10.59 10.20
N SER A 122 -14.03 -10.24 8.91
CA SER A 122 -13.22 -10.82 7.85
C SER A 122 -12.58 -9.73 7.02
N TRP A 123 -11.38 -9.95 6.51
CA TRP A 123 -10.69 -8.94 5.73
C TRP A 123 -9.68 -9.54 4.76
N TYR A 124 -9.26 -8.74 3.77
CA TYR A 124 -8.18 -9.08 2.85
C TYR A 124 -7.41 -7.83 2.43
N PHE A 125 -6.14 -7.98 2.07
CA PHE A 125 -5.36 -6.90 1.45
C PHE A 125 -5.91 -6.56 0.07
N THR A 126 -6.12 -5.27 -0.20
CA THR A 126 -6.61 -4.76 -1.48
C THR A 126 -5.68 -3.69 -2.02
N PRO A 127 -5.58 -3.49 -3.34
CA PRO A 127 -4.86 -2.35 -3.89
C PRO A 127 -5.42 -1.04 -3.36
N CYS A 128 -4.54 -0.10 -3.03
CA CYS A 128 -4.93 1.26 -2.70
C CYS A 128 -5.44 2.02 -3.95
N PRO A 129 -6.45 2.91 -3.81
CA PRO A 129 -7.22 3.43 -4.95
C PRO A 129 -6.46 4.44 -5.83
N ASP A 130 -5.51 5.19 -5.27
CA ASP A 130 -4.65 6.13 -6.01
C ASP A 130 -3.19 5.62 -6.00
N GLU A 131 -2.86 4.85 -7.03
CA GLU A 131 -1.63 4.05 -7.14
C GLU A 131 -0.36 4.88 -7.42
N GLN A 132 -0.36 6.19 -7.15
CA GLN A 132 0.80 7.05 -7.41
C GLN A 132 1.81 7.02 -6.27
N GLU A 133 2.95 6.36 -6.47
CA GLU A 133 4.04 6.34 -5.48
C GLU A 133 4.42 7.76 -5.00
N LYS A 134 4.45 7.95 -3.67
CA LYS A 134 4.95 9.16 -3.02
C LYS A 134 6.14 8.80 -2.14
N PHE A 135 7.06 9.75 -2.01
CA PHE A 135 8.35 9.52 -1.40
C PHE A 135 8.58 10.51 -0.25
N CYS A 136 9.08 9.96 0.85
CA CYS A 136 9.33 10.69 2.08
C CYS A 136 10.70 10.31 2.61
N TRP A 137 11.68 11.20 2.54
CA TRP A 137 12.94 10.96 3.24
C TRP A 137 12.79 11.18 4.75
N LYS A 138 13.69 10.59 5.53
CA LYS A 138 13.73 10.79 6.98
C LYS A 138 14.66 11.96 7.33
N GLU A 139 14.34 12.70 8.38
CA GLU A 139 15.22 13.70 8.99
C GLU A 139 16.59 13.08 9.31
N GLY A 140 17.64 13.87 9.11
CA GLY A 140 19.03 13.42 9.27
C GLY A 140 19.60 12.73 8.02
N SER A 141 18.79 12.47 6.98
CA SER A 141 19.27 11.93 5.72
C SER A 141 20.31 12.85 5.09
N ASN A 142 21.42 12.28 4.65
CA ASN A 142 22.57 12.92 4.05
C ASN A 142 23.23 11.93 3.07
N ALA A 143 24.39 12.27 2.51
CA ALA A 143 25.02 11.43 1.49
C ALA A 143 25.60 10.10 2.04
N GLN A 144 25.76 9.98 3.36
CA GLN A 144 26.42 8.86 4.04
C GLN A 144 25.44 8.00 4.87
N TRP A 145 24.25 8.53 5.13
CA TRP A 145 23.13 7.80 5.69
C TRP A 145 21.84 8.37 5.11
N PHE A 146 20.99 7.53 4.54
CA PHE A 146 19.75 7.98 3.91
C PHE A 146 18.63 7.00 4.25
N ALA A 147 17.45 7.51 4.60
CA ALA A 147 16.29 6.67 4.82
C ALA A 147 15.05 7.18 4.09
N LEU A 148 14.29 6.26 3.51
CA LEU A 148 13.15 6.56 2.63
C LEU A 148 11.92 5.75 3.02
N GLN A 149 10.77 6.40 3.02
CA GLN A 149 9.44 5.81 3.15
C GLN A 149 8.67 6.04 1.85
N VAL A 150 7.82 5.06 1.49
CA VAL A 150 6.86 5.16 0.38
C VAL A 150 5.44 5.10 0.94
N PRO A 151 4.93 6.21 1.53
CA PRO A 151 3.68 6.16 2.30
C PRO A 151 2.42 6.05 1.43
N ASN A 152 2.51 6.37 0.14
CA ASN A 152 1.46 6.05 -0.84
C ASN A 152 2.02 5.02 -1.82
N SER A 153 1.55 3.79 -1.75
CA SER A 153 1.88 2.73 -2.72
C SER A 153 0.66 1.84 -2.92
N ARG A 154 0.57 1.21 -4.09
CA ARG A 154 -0.56 0.35 -4.45
C ARG A 154 -0.71 -0.85 -3.51
N ASP A 155 0.38 -1.58 -3.29
CA ASP A 155 0.36 -2.89 -2.63
C ASP A 155 1.28 -2.97 -1.39
N GLY A 156 1.86 -1.85 -0.95
CA GLY A 156 2.89 -1.82 0.09
C GLY A 156 4.26 -2.25 -0.43
N ILE A 157 5.28 -1.94 0.37
CA ILE A 157 6.69 -2.20 0.03
C ILE A 157 7.16 -3.44 0.77
N LYS A 158 7.68 -4.42 0.03
CA LYS A 158 8.32 -5.62 0.57
C LYS A 158 9.83 -5.43 0.73
N ALA A 159 10.46 -4.76 -0.24
CA ALA A 159 11.89 -4.49 -0.23
C ALA A 159 12.20 -3.22 -0.99
N MET A 160 13.31 -2.57 -0.63
CA MET A 160 13.81 -1.37 -1.27
C MET A 160 15.32 -1.45 -1.45
N GLU A 161 15.83 -1.02 -2.59
CA GLU A 161 17.25 -0.71 -2.79
C GLU A 161 17.39 0.79 -3.04
N ILE A 162 18.33 1.44 -2.36
CA ILE A 162 18.66 2.86 -2.50
C ILE A 162 20.11 2.95 -2.99
N ASN A 163 20.32 3.54 -4.16
CA ASN A 163 21.60 3.58 -4.88
C ASN A 163 22.28 2.21 -5.04
N GLY A 164 21.48 1.14 -5.16
CA GLY A 164 21.98 -0.24 -5.30
C GLY A 164 22.38 -0.91 -3.99
N VAL A 165 22.15 -0.26 -2.85
CA VAL A 165 22.30 -0.86 -1.51
C VAL A 165 20.92 -1.29 -1.02
N GLU A 166 20.81 -2.52 -0.51
CA GLU A 166 19.58 -3.03 0.09
C GLU A 166 19.25 -2.24 1.36
N GLY A 167 18.01 -1.77 1.44
CA GLY A 167 17.52 -0.95 2.54
C GLY A 167 17.05 -1.80 3.70
N GLU A 168 17.44 -1.45 4.91
CA GLU A 168 16.99 -2.08 6.14
C GLU A 168 15.86 -1.28 6.78
N VAL A 169 14.84 -1.94 7.31
CA VAL A 169 13.75 -1.25 8.01
C VAL A 169 14.24 -0.71 9.35
N ILE A 170 13.93 0.56 9.65
CA ILE A 170 14.23 1.15 10.96
C ILE A 170 13.18 0.69 11.99
N GLY A 171 13.52 -0.28 12.82
CA GLY A 171 12.67 -0.76 13.91
C GLY A 171 11.33 -1.29 13.39
N VAL A 172 10.22 -0.70 13.86
CA VAL A 172 8.86 -1.00 13.36
C VAL A 172 8.34 0.05 12.39
N THR A 173 9.14 1.03 11.98
CA THR A 173 8.69 2.08 11.05
C THR A 173 8.61 1.55 9.62
N SER A 174 8.06 2.33 8.69
CA SER A 174 8.16 2.02 7.25
C SER A 174 9.26 2.81 6.53
N PHE A 175 10.29 3.24 7.27
CA PHE A 175 11.50 3.82 6.69
C PHE A 175 12.55 2.75 6.43
N TYR A 176 13.07 2.74 5.20
CA TYR A 176 14.17 1.88 4.75
C TYR A 176 15.45 2.70 4.71
N GLN A 177 16.44 2.34 5.53
CA GLN A 177 17.73 3.05 5.62
C GLN A 177 18.85 2.36 4.86
N VAL A 178 19.81 3.15 4.39
CA VAL A 178 21.08 2.69 3.84
C VAL A 178 22.24 3.54 4.39
N SER A 179 23.40 2.90 4.54
CA SER A 179 24.69 3.55 4.83
C SER A 179 25.73 3.08 3.82
N PRO A 180 25.71 3.61 2.59
CA PRO A 180 26.63 3.18 1.54
C PRO A 180 28.07 3.62 1.82
N SER A 181 29.03 2.89 1.25
CA SER A 181 30.45 3.29 1.27
C SER A 181 30.72 4.53 0.42
N ASP A 182 30.01 4.65 -0.70
CA ASP A 182 30.08 5.80 -1.59
C ASP A 182 28.97 6.80 -1.28
N ALA A 183 29.31 8.09 -1.34
CA ALA A 183 28.36 9.16 -1.07
C ALA A 183 27.18 9.12 -2.07
N ILE A 184 25.95 9.20 -1.55
CA ILE A 184 24.72 9.35 -2.35
C ILE A 184 24.69 10.75 -2.96
N ASP A 185 24.49 10.82 -4.28
CA ASP A 185 24.08 12.04 -4.95
C ASP A 185 22.62 12.35 -4.62
N LEU A 186 22.40 13.28 -3.68
CA LEU A 186 21.07 13.67 -3.20
C LEU A 186 20.22 14.37 -4.27
N GLU A 187 20.82 14.83 -5.36
CA GLU A 187 20.08 15.38 -6.50
C GLU A 187 19.50 14.27 -7.40
N ASN A 188 20.03 13.04 -7.30
CA ASN A 188 19.68 11.92 -8.17
C ASN A 188 19.69 10.57 -7.42
N VAL A 189 18.82 10.42 -6.42
CA VAL A 189 18.72 9.20 -5.62
C VAL A 189 18.02 8.10 -6.41
N LYS A 190 18.71 7.01 -6.74
CA LYS A 190 18.15 5.88 -7.48
C LYS A 190 17.48 4.92 -6.50
N VAL A 191 16.22 4.62 -6.73
CA VAL A 191 15.44 3.73 -5.87
C VAL A 191 14.87 2.60 -6.73
N LYS A 192 14.99 1.37 -6.23
CA LYS A 192 14.28 0.20 -6.73
C LYS A 192 13.36 -0.31 -5.63
N ILE A 193 12.11 -0.54 -5.95
CA ILE A 193 11.08 -0.95 -5.00
C ILE A 193 10.57 -2.30 -5.45
N THR A 194 10.35 -3.22 -4.52
CA THR A 194 9.62 -4.47 -4.75
C THR A 194 8.37 -4.45 -3.89
N SER A 195 7.19 -4.58 -4.51
CA SER A 195 5.92 -4.61 -3.80
C SER A 195 5.66 -5.97 -3.14
N ASN A 196 4.68 -6.05 -2.24
CA ASN A 196 4.25 -7.33 -1.65
C ASN A 196 3.69 -8.32 -2.69
N GLU A 197 3.24 -7.83 -3.85
CA GLU A 197 2.81 -8.66 -5.00
C GLU A 197 3.99 -9.07 -5.91
N GLY A 198 5.22 -8.73 -5.55
CA GLY A 198 6.43 -9.05 -6.32
C GLY A 198 6.70 -8.14 -7.52
N ILE A 199 5.91 -7.07 -7.70
CA ILE A 199 6.13 -6.10 -8.78
C ILE A 199 7.34 -5.23 -8.42
N THR A 200 8.27 -5.08 -9.36
CA THR A 200 9.45 -4.22 -9.18
C THR A 200 9.33 -2.95 -10.01
N SER A 201 9.57 -1.78 -9.39
CA SER A 201 9.69 -0.48 -10.05
C SER A 201 11.07 0.15 -9.78
N LYS A 202 11.51 1.05 -10.67
CA LYS A 202 12.74 1.84 -10.51
C LYS A 202 12.45 3.31 -10.80
N VAL A 203 13.01 4.20 -9.98
CA VAL A 203 12.86 5.65 -10.11
C VAL A 203 14.16 6.35 -9.72
N THR A 204 14.44 7.50 -10.32
CA THR A 204 15.49 8.42 -9.86
C THR A 204 14.79 9.64 -9.26
N LEU A 205 14.94 9.82 -7.95
CA LEU A 205 14.30 10.87 -7.17
C LEU A 205 15.18 12.12 -7.11
N LYS A 206 14.53 13.27 -7.21
CA LYS A 206 15.09 14.61 -7.02
C LYS A 206 14.56 15.22 -5.73
N PRO A 207 15.19 16.29 -5.20
CA PRO A 207 14.70 16.97 -4.00
C PRO A 207 13.21 17.38 -4.08
N SER A 208 12.72 17.74 -5.26
CA SER A 208 11.32 18.12 -5.47
C SER A 208 10.31 16.99 -5.25
N ASP A 209 10.73 15.73 -5.34
CA ASP A 209 9.84 14.57 -5.19
C ASP A 209 9.43 14.33 -3.73
N TYR A 210 10.10 14.97 -2.78
CA TYR A 210 9.83 14.89 -1.34
C TYR A 210 8.95 16.03 -0.80
N ASN A 211 8.67 17.07 -1.61
CA ASN A 211 8.04 18.32 -1.15
C ASN A 211 6.64 18.13 -0.53
N ASN A 212 5.94 17.05 -0.87
CA ASN A 212 4.60 16.77 -0.35
C ASN A 212 4.63 15.84 0.86
N CYS A 213 5.77 15.73 1.52
CA CYS A 213 5.96 14.95 2.73
C CYS A 213 6.15 15.87 3.93
N PRO A 214 5.14 16.06 4.80
CA PRO A 214 5.32 16.86 6.00
C PRO A 214 6.33 16.15 6.92
N MET A 215 7.39 16.87 7.26
CA MET A 215 8.40 16.39 8.20
C MET A 215 7.85 16.47 9.63
N THR A 216 8.07 15.45 10.45
CA THR A 216 7.52 15.42 11.82
C THR A 216 8.29 16.32 12.79
N ASP A 217 9.37 16.97 12.33
CA ASP A 217 10.24 17.84 13.12
C ASP A 217 10.06 19.33 12.85
N ASP A 218 8.98 19.76 12.18
CA ASP A 218 8.81 21.17 11.87
C ASP A 218 8.40 21.97 13.13
N SER A 219 9.41 22.40 13.89
CA SER A 219 9.41 23.62 14.70
C SER A 219 9.42 24.87 13.82
N THR A 220 8.68 24.87 12.72
CA THR A 220 8.36 26.06 11.94
C THR A 220 6.88 26.01 11.62
N ALA A 221 6.10 26.63 12.50
CA ALA A 221 4.77 27.10 12.14
C ALA A 221 4.91 28.09 10.96
N GLY A 222 4.87 27.57 9.74
CA GLY A 222 4.74 28.34 8.52
C GLY A 222 3.29 28.79 8.38
N THR A 223 3.07 30.08 8.60
CA THR A 223 1.80 30.81 8.48
C THR A 223 0.92 30.34 7.34
N THR A 224 -0.30 29.94 7.69
CA THR A 224 -1.44 29.76 6.80
C THR A 224 -1.57 30.94 5.83
N THR A 225 -1.41 30.68 4.53
CA THR A 225 -2.05 31.51 3.51
C THR A 225 -2.94 30.61 2.67
N THR A 226 -4.22 30.58 3.06
CA THR A 226 -5.31 30.06 2.26
C THR A 226 -5.46 30.96 1.04
N THR A 227 -5.18 30.44 -0.16
CA THR A 227 -5.71 31.03 -1.39
C THR A 227 -6.70 30.04 -1.99
N VAL A 228 -7.97 30.25 -1.69
CA VAL A 228 -9.09 29.65 -2.44
C VAL A 228 -9.12 30.33 -3.80
N ILE A 229 -8.94 29.55 -4.86
CA ILE A 229 -9.39 29.93 -6.20
C ILE A 229 -10.36 28.84 -6.65
N THR A 230 -11.65 29.19 -6.61
CA THR A 230 -12.73 28.47 -7.29
C THR A 230 -12.99 29.21 -8.60
N ASP A 231 -12.88 28.56 -9.77
CA ASP A 231 -14.05 27.99 -10.45
C ASP A 231 -13.81 27.60 -11.94
N THR A 232 -14.55 26.56 -12.33
CA THR A 232 -15.11 26.15 -13.63
C THR A 232 -14.27 26.19 -14.91
N THR A 233 -13.86 24.99 -15.37
CA THR A 233 -14.39 24.37 -16.60
C THR A 233 -13.76 22.99 -16.84
N GLY A 234 -14.58 21.99 -17.19
CA GLY A 234 -14.11 20.83 -17.95
C GLY A 234 -14.07 19.47 -17.24
N ALA A 235 -15.20 19.05 -16.65
CA ALA A 235 -15.49 17.64 -16.41
C ALA A 235 -15.52 16.85 -17.74
N THR A 236 -14.36 16.46 -18.27
CA THR A 236 -14.29 15.62 -19.48
C THR A 236 -13.09 14.68 -19.56
N THR A 237 -12.05 14.85 -18.74
CA THR A 237 -10.88 13.94 -18.74
C THR A 237 -11.09 12.66 -17.91
N HIS A 238 -12.09 12.62 -17.03
CA HIS A 238 -12.37 11.46 -16.18
C HIS A 238 -13.18 10.35 -16.88
N LEU A 239 -13.76 10.61 -18.06
CA LEU A 239 -14.54 9.63 -18.82
C LEU A 239 -13.65 8.79 -19.76
N THR A 240 -12.54 9.34 -20.25
CA THR A 240 -11.63 8.68 -21.21
C THR A 240 -10.70 7.65 -20.55
N ALA A 241 -10.25 7.89 -19.31
CA ALA A 241 -9.49 6.88 -18.56
C ALA A 241 -10.34 5.65 -18.19
N TRP A 242 -11.62 5.87 -17.86
CA TRP A 242 -12.57 4.79 -17.53
C TRP A 242 -12.94 3.92 -18.74
N GLN A 243 -13.02 4.51 -19.94
CA GLN A 243 -13.27 3.77 -21.18
C GLN A 243 -12.06 2.96 -21.67
N ALA A 244 -10.83 3.35 -21.32
CA ALA A 244 -9.62 2.56 -21.62
C ALA A 244 -9.51 1.31 -20.73
N TYR A 245 -9.95 1.39 -19.47
CA TYR A 245 -10.00 0.26 -18.54
C TYR A 245 -11.02 -0.82 -18.97
N ARG A 246 -12.20 -0.43 -19.49
CA ARG A 246 -13.23 -1.38 -19.96
C ARG A 246 -12.86 -2.12 -21.26
N ARG A 247 -12.08 -1.53 -22.17
CA ARG A 247 -11.71 -2.17 -23.45
C ARG A 247 -10.67 -3.29 -23.32
N ARG A 248 -9.87 -3.31 -22.25
CA ARG A 248 -8.85 -4.36 -22.03
C ARG A 248 -9.40 -5.69 -21.47
N ARG A 249 -10.67 -5.73 -21.04
CA ARG A 249 -11.33 -6.97 -20.58
C ARG A 249 -12.18 -7.68 -21.65
N VAL A 250 -12.26 -7.17 -22.88
CA VAL A 250 -13.10 -7.78 -23.94
C VAL A 250 -12.30 -8.65 -24.92
N HIS A 251 -10.98 -8.74 -24.76
CA HIS A 251 -10.15 -9.68 -25.51
C HIS A 251 -9.38 -10.51 -24.50
N PHE A 252 -9.98 -11.63 -24.11
CA PHE A 252 -9.42 -12.92 -23.71
C PHE A 252 -10.54 -13.69 -22.99
N PHE A 253 -11.44 -14.26 -23.79
CA PHE A 253 -11.88 -15.64 -23.57
C PHE A 253 -10.76 -16.55 -24.08
#